data_AF-A0A0E4FXU2-F1
#
_entry.id   AF-A0A0E4FXU2-F1
#
_cell.length_a   1.000
_cell.length_b   1.000
_cell.length_c   1.000
_cell.angle_alpha   90.00
_cell.angle_beta   90.00
_cell.angle_gamma   90.00
#
_symmetry.space_group_name_H-M   'P 1'
#
loop_
_entity.id
_entity.type
_entity.pdbx_description
1 polymer ?
#
loop_
_entity_poly.entity_id
_entity_poly.type
_entity_poly.pdbx_seq_one_letter_code
_entity_poly.pdbx_strand_id
1 'polypeptide(L)'
;MMDYAEYLQSPEWRARADAAIRRSRGFCERCGRPAQEVHHKTYERLFCELDDDLEALCAACHRLEHGRLSLTEASRQERRQQEHNERRVRDFYAPKRRLGK
;
A
#
# COMPACT_ATOMS: atom_id res chain seq x y z
N MET A 1 24.51 -13.50 -10.49
CA MET A 1 23.38 -12.60 -10.81
C MET A 1 22.20 -13.17 -10.06
N MET A 2 21.65 -12.43 -9.09
CA MET A 2 20.50 -12.91 -8.32
C MET A 2 19.25 -12.78 -9.18
N ASP A 3 18.43 -13.83 -9.24
CA ASP A 3 17.15 -13.77 -9.91
C ASP A 3 16.14 -12.95 -9.09
N TYR A 4 15.15 -12.35 -9.76
CA TYR A 4 14.12 -11.56 -9.10
C TYR A 4 13.37 -12.35 -8.03
N ALA A 5 13.09 -13.64 -8.29
CA ALA A 5 12.43 -14.50 -7.30
C ALA A 5 13.31 -14.78 -6.07
N GLU A 6 14.63 -14.84 -6.23
CA GLU A 6 15.58 -14.98 -5.13
C GLU A 6 15.67 -13.68 -4.31
N TYR A 7 15.68 -12.53 -4.98
CA TYR A 7 15.66 -11.23 -4.32
C TYR A 7 14.42 -11.03 -3.46
N LEU A 8 13.23 -11.41 -3.95
CA LEU A 8 12.00 -11.32 -3.17
C LEU A 8 11.99 -12.24 -1.93
N GLN A 9 12.90 -13.21 -1.85
CA GLN A 9 13.09 -14.07 -0.68
C GLN A 9 14.24 -13.59 0.22
N SER A 10 14.95 -12.53 -0.18
CA SER A 10 16.16 -12.09 0.50
C SER A 10 15.83 -11.27 1.76
N PRO A 11 16.73 -11.25 2.76
CA PRO A 11 16.59 -10.42 3.95
C PRO A 11 16.49 -8.91 3.61
N GLU A 12 17.17 -8.47 2.56
CA GLU A 12 17.18 -7.09 2.10
C GLU A 12 15.80 -6.65 1.60
N TRP A 13 15.13 -7.49 0.80
CA TRP A 13 13.76 -7.23 0.40
C TRP A 13 12.82 -7.26 1.61
N ARG A 14 12.98 -8.23 2.52
CA ARG A 14 12.13 -8.32 3.71
C ARG A 14 12.23 -7.05 4.57
N ALA A 15 13.43 -6.52 4.76
CA ALA A 15 13.65 -5.28 5.51
C ALA A 15 12.96 -4.08 4.85
N ARG A 16 13.01 -3.97 3.51
CA ARG A 16 12.30 -2.93 2.74
C ARG A 16 10.79 -3.08 2.85
N ALA A 17 10.27 -4.29 2.68
CA ALA A 17 8.85 -4.57 2.77
C ALA A 17 8.31 -4.21 4.16
N ASP A 18 9.02 -4.61 5.23
CA ASP A 18 8.64 -4.27 6.60
C ASP A 18 8.72 -2.75 6.84
N ALA A 19 9.66 -2.03 6.22
CA ALA A 19 9.74 -0.57 6.30
C ALA A 19 8.53 0.11 5.65
N ALA A 20 8.11 -0.34 4.47
CA ALA A 20 6.92 0.19 3.79
C ALA A 20 5.64 -0.05 4.63
N ILE A 21 5.46 -1.24 5.20
CA ILE A 21 4.32 -1.54 6.07
C ILE A 21 4.34 -0.70 7.35
N ARG A 22 5.52 -0.48 7.96
CA ARG A 22 5.64 0.40 9.14
C ARG A 22 5.30 1.85 8.80
N ARG A 23 5.75 2.35 7.65
CA ARG A 23 5.45 3.71 7.15
C ARG A 23 3.94 3.92 7.02
N SER A 24 3.21 2.92 6.55
CA SER A 24 1.75 2.94 6.44
C SER A 24 1.00 2.67 7.76
N ARG A 25 1.74 2.54 8.87
CA ARG A 25 1.21 2.17 10.20
C ARG A 25 0.47 0.82 10.20
N GLY A 26 0.86 -0.10 9.31
CA GLY A 26 0.23 -1.41 9.16
C GLY A 26 -1.08 -1.40 8.37
N PHE A 27 -1.44 -0.28 7.73
CA PHE A 27 -2.66 -0.16 6.93
C PHE A 27 -2.36 -0.06 5.44
N CYS A 28 -3.27 -0.58 4.63
CA CYS A 28 -3.28 -0.49 3.19
C CYS A 28 -3.44 0.98 2.78
N GLU A 29 -2.51 1.48 2.00
CA GLU A 29 -2.45 2.89 1.59
C GLU A 29 -3.63 3.29 0.68
N ARG A 30 -4.31 2.30 0.08
CA ARG A 30 -5.46 2.50 -0.81
C ARG A 30 -6.82 2.44 -0.14
N CYS A 31 -7.03 1.52 0.80
CA CYS A 31 -8.36 1.28 1.37
C CYS A 31 -8.42 1.26 2.90
N GLY A 32 -7.29 1.40 3.58
CA GLY A 32 -7.21 1.42 5.04
C GLY A 32 -7.47 0.09 5.75
N ARG A 33 -7.57 -1.03 5.03
CA ARG A 33 -7.56 -2.39 5.63
C ARG A 33 -6.14 -2.78 6.09
N PRO A 34 -5.94 -3.78 6.95
CA PRO A 34 -4.58 -4.22 7.30
C PRO A 34 -3.74 -4.56 6.07
N ALA A 35 -2.54 -3.99 5.99
CA ALA A 35 -1.56 -4.29 4.95
C ALA A 35 -0.86 -5.62 5.26
N GLN A 36 -0.60 -6.41 4.21
CA GLN A 36 0.04 -7.72 4.30
C GLN A 36 1.12 -7.89 3.23
N GLU A 37 1.06 -7.10 2.16
CA GLU A 37 1.92 -7.22 0.99
C GLU A 37 2.43 -5.84 0.61
N VAL A 38 3.55 -5.80 -0.12
CA VAL A 38 4.12 -4.59 -0.70
C VAL A 38 4.12 -4.73 -2.20
N HIS A 39 3.63 -3.70 -2.88
CA HIS A 39 3.54 -3.63 -4.31
C HIS A 39 4.58 -2.66 -4.88
N HIS A 40 5.31 -3.09 -5.91
CA HIS A 40 6.18 -2.22 -6.70
C HIS A 40 5.35 -1.37 -7.66
N LYS A 41 5.30 -0.06 -7.44
CA LYS A 41 4.69 0.92 -8.35
C LYS A 41 5.53 1.12 -9.62
N THR A 42 6.84 0.86 -9.54
CA THR A 42 7.77 0.90 -10.67
C THR A 42 8.90 -0.11 -10.45
N TYR A 43 9.50 -0.57 -11.55
CA TYR A 43 10.63 -1.49 -11.57
C TYR A 43 11.95 -0.83 -12.00
N GLU A 44 11.96 0.50 -12.19
CA GLU A 44 13.11 1.27 -12.71
C GLU A 44 14.39 1.11 -11.86
N ARG A 45 14.22 0.97 -10.54
CA ARG A 45 15.29 0.84 -9.55
C ARG A 45 15.26 -0.51 -8.86
N LEU A 46 15.00 -1.59 -9.61
CA LEU A 46 14.98 -2.93 -9.05
C LEU A 46 16.29 -3.20 -8.27
N PHE A 47 16.17 -3.74 -7.05
CA PHE A 47 17.25 -3.95 -6.06
C PHE A 47 17.74 -2.69 -5.30
N CYS A 48 17.34 -1.49 -5.75
CA CYS A 48 17.69 -0.19 -5.18
C CYS A 48 16.43 0.69 -5.01
N GLU A 49 15.30 0.09 -4.62
CA GLU A 49 14.01 0.77 -4.58
C GLU A 49 14.00 1.94 -3.59
N LEU A 50 13.36 3.03 -4.00
CA LEU A 50 13.01 4.15 -3.12
C LEU A 50 11.71 3.83 -2.37
N ASP A 51 11.49 4.53 -1.27
CA ASP A 51 10.27 4.41 -0.48
C ASP A 51 8.99 4.62 -1.30
N ASP A 52 9.03 5.55 -2.26
CA ASP A 52 7.92 5.91 -3.15
C ASP A 52 7.69 4.91 -4.29
N ASP A 53 8.65 4.01 -4.52
CA ASP A 53 8.51 2.89 -5.47
C ASP A 53 7.65 1.77 -4.89
N LEU A 54 7.42 1.78 -3.57
CA LEU A 54 6.76 0.73 -2.83
C LEU A 54 5.46 1.22 -2.19
N GLU A 55 4.40 0.42 -2.31
CA GLU A 55 3.10 0.69 -1.71
C GLU A 55 2.67 -0.45 -0.79
N ALA A 56 2.34 -0.17 0.47
CA ALA A 56 1.83 -1.18 1.39
C ALA A 56 0.33 -1.44 1.12
N LEU A 57 -0.01 -2.67 0.75
CA LEU A 57 -1.36 -3.05 0.33
C LEU A 57 -1.92 -4.23 1.14
N CYS A 58 -3.24 -4.30 1.20
CA CYS A 58 -3.92 -5.53 1.58
C CYS A 58 -4.00 -6.48 0.37
N ALA A 59 -4.18 -7.78 0.63
CA ALA A 59 -4.22 -8.80 -0.42
C ALA A 59 -5.29 -8.56 -1.49
N ALA A 60 -6.41 -7.91 -1.15
CA ALA A 60 -7.44 -7.56 -2.13
C ALA A 60 -7.00 -6.42 -3.06
N CYS A 61 -6.40 -5.34 -2.51
CA CYS A 61 -5.85 -4.25 -3.32
C CYS A 61 -4.70 -4.73 -4.20
N HIS A 62 -3.82 -5.57 -3.65
CA HIS A 62 -2.69 -6.11 -4.40
C HIS A 62 -3.14 -6.99 -5.57
N ARG A 63 -4.12 -7.88 -5.34
CA ARG A 63 -4.74 -8.67 -6.42
C ARG A 63 -5.44 -7.79 -7.46
N LEU A 64 -6.14 -6.74 -7.03
CA LEU A 64 -6.83 -5.82 -7.94
C LEU A 64 -5.84 -5.16 -8.91
N GLU A 65 -4.69 -4.71 -8.42
CA GLU A 65 -3.63 -4.10 -9.23
C GLU A 65 -3.10 -5.07 -10.30
N HIS A 66 -3.00 -6.35 -9.97
CA HIS A 66 -2.63 -7.39 -10.94
C HIS A 66 -3.81 -7.90 -11.80
N GLY A 67 -5.01 -7.32 -11.69
CA GLY A 67 -6.20 -7.76 -12.43
C GLY A 67 -6.71 -9.15 -12.01
N ARG A 68 -6.43 -9.59 -10.78
CA ARG A 68 -6.70 -10.95 -10.27
C ARG A 68 -7.97 -11.06 -9.40
N LEU A 69 -8.94 -10.16 -9.58
CA LEU A 69 -10.23 -10.19 -8.88
C LEU A 69 -11.37 -10.47 -9.87
N SER A 70 -12.43 -11.13 -9.39
CA SER A 70 -13.70 -11.15 -10.14
C SER A 70 -14.31 -9.74 -10.20
N LEU A 71 -15.19 -9.50 -11.18
CA LEU A 71 -15.93 -8.23 -11.30
C LEU A 71 -16.62 -7.84 -9.97
N THR A 72 -17.23 -8.81 -9.28
CA THR A 72 -17.93 -8.53 -8.02
C THR A 72 -16.98 -8.20 -6.86
N GLU A 73 -15.77 -8.76 -6.86
CA GLU A 73 -14.73 -8.43 -5.87
C GLU A 73 -14.11 -7.07 -6.16
N ALA A 74 -13.82 -6.78 -7.45
CA ALA A 74 -13.31 -5.48 -7.89
C ALA A 74 -14.26 -4.35 -7.49
N SER A 75 -15.56 -4.44 -7.83
CA SER A 75 -16.54 -3.42 -7.44
C SER A 75 -16.70 -3.25 -5.94
N ARG A 76 -16.55 -4.33 -5.15
CA ARG A 76 -16.52 -4.23 -3.68
C ARG A 76 -15.29 -3.48 -3.20
N GLN A 77 -14.15 -3.74 -3.81
CA GLN A 77 -12.89 -3.12 -3.43
C GLN A 77 -12.82 -1.65 -3.80
N GLU A 78 -13.34 -1.27 -4.97
CA GLU A 78 -13.46 0.11 -5.43
C GLU A 78 -14.26 0.96 -4.45
N ARG A 79 -15.42 0.46 -3.98
CA ARG A 79 -16.22 1.16 -2.96
C ARG A 79 -15.43 1.43 -1.68
N ARG A 80 -14.66 0.45 -1.20
CA ARG A 80 -13.82 0.63 0.00
C ARG A 80 -12.72 1.67 -0.21
N GLN A 81 -12.14 1.70 -1.41
CA GLN A 81 -11.13 2.69 -1.77
C GLN A 81 -11.74 4.08 -1.82
N GLN A 82 -12.93 4.23 -2.40
CA GLN A 82 -13.67 5.48 -2.40
C GLN A 82 -13.96 5.97 -0.96
N GLU A 83 -14.55 5.13 -0.10
CA GLU A 83 -14.83 5.47 1.30
C GLU A 83 -13.56 5.88 2.07
N HIS A 84 -12.44 5.22 1.80
CA HIS A 84 -11.16 5.56 2.40
C HIS A 84 -10.65 6.93 1.93
N ASN A 85 -10.72 7.20 0.63
CA ASN A 85 -10.32 8.48 0.05
C ASN A 85 -11.17 9.61 0.60
N GLU A 86 -12.49 9.44 0.66
CA GLU A 86 -13.42 10.42 1.24
C GLU A 86 -13.10 10.72 2.71
N ARG A 87 -12.76 9.69 3.50
CA ARG A 87 -12.30 9.87 4.88
C ARG A 87 -11.00 10.67 4.94
N ARG A 88 -10.01 10.34 4.11
CA ARG A 88 -8.74 11.07 4.06
C ARG A 88 -8.92 12.54 3.69
N VAL A 89 -9.78 12.83 2.71
CA VAL A 89 -10.14 14.20 2.32
C VAL A 89 -10.78 14.92 3.49
N ARG A 90 -11.76 14.30 4.16
CA ARG A 90 -12.42 14.87 5.34
C ARG A 90 -11.42 15.20 6.45
N ASP A 91 -10.52 14.27 6.76
CA ASP A 91 -9.52 14.44 7.82
C ASP A 91 -8.50 15.54 7.46
N PHE A 92 -8.11 15.64 6.18
CA PHE A 92 -7.19 16.66 5.69
C PHE A 92 -7.78 18.08 5.81
N TYR A 93 -9.06 18.24 5.44
CA TYR A 93 -9.76 19.52 5.51
C TYR A 93 -10.45 19.77 6.86
N ALA A 94 -10.34 18.86 7.83
CA ALA A 94 -10.93 19.04 9.14
C ALA A 94 -10.34 20.28 9.84
N PRO A 95 -11.17 21.16 10.42
CA PRO A 95 -10.67 22.36 11.09
C PRO A 95 -9.78 21.94 12.27
N LYS A 96 -8.54 22.43 12.28
CA LYS A 96 -7.60 22.21 13.39
C LYS A 96 -8.23 22.76 14.67
N ARG A 97 -8.52 21.89 15.64
CA ARG A 97 -8.96 22.32 16.97
C ARG A 97 -7.90 23.27 17.52
N ARG A 98 -8.25 24.52 17.79
CA ARG A 98 -7.36 25.44 18.51
C ARG A 98 -7.13 24.82 19.88
N LEU A 99 -5.91 24.34 20.16
CA LEU A 99 -5.54 24.05 21.54
C LEU A 99 -5.66 25.38 22.31
N GLY A 100 -6.58 25.40 23.27
CA GLY A 100 -6.73 26.52 24.19
C GLY A 100 -5.45 26.74 24.97
N LYS A 101 -5.19 28.01 25.25
CA LYS A 101 -4.01 28.55 25.93
C LYS A 101 -3.70 27.88 27.27
#